data_AF-A0A7J6PQF2-F1
#
_entry.id   AF-A0A7J6PQF2-F1
#
_cell.length_a   1.000
_cell.length_b   1.000
_cell.length_c   1.000
_cell.angle_alpha   90.00
_cell.angle_beta   90.00
_cell.angle_gamma   90.00
#
_symmetry.space_group_name_H-M   'P 1'
#
loop_
_entity.id
_entity.type
_entity.pdbx_description
1 polymer ?
#
loop_
_entity_poly.entity_id
_entity_poly.type
_entity_poly.pdbx_seq_one_letter_code
_entity_poly.pdbx_strand_id
1 'polypeptide(L)'
;SLGYLAMGQAFWQASAAPIWGAVSDSLSRRLVLTTGVGGWAVFTALTSVVSAFWVLFVIRCLNGIALASIIPVSQSIVADVSISKNRGSTFGFIQSFTSLGQIFASLFGTWLSGITVVQGFMGWRLAFLLTGITSAVLAVVLIVEFEEPPRGAADRHEGIEVDP
;
A
#
# COMPACT_ATOMS: atom_id res chain seq x y z
N SER A 1 -12.65 -20.35 9.10
CA SER A 1 -12.12 -19.46 10.15
C SER A 1 -11.39 -18.30 9.48
N LEU A 2 -11.33 -17.12 10.12
CA LEU A 2 -10.71 -15.88 9.60
C LEU A 2 -9.33 -16.07 8.95
N GLY A 3 -8.56 -17.08 9.40
CA GLY A 3 -7.25 -17.45 8.86
C GLY A 3 -7.23 -17.72 7.34
N TYR A 4 -8.27 -18.33 6.76
CA TYR A 4 -8.29 -18.57 5.31
C TYR A 4 -8.29 -17.27 4.49
N LEU A 5 -8.95 -16.22 4.98
CA LEU A 5 -8.97 -14.92 4.32
C LEU A 5 -7.57 -14.27 4.35
N ALA A 6 -6.90 -14.35 5.50
CA ALA A 6 -5.55 -13.80 5.68
C ALA A 6 -4.50 -14.57 4.86
N MET A 7 -4.57 -15.90 4.85
CA MET A 7 -3.66 -16.74 4.07
C MET A 7 -3.86 -16.55 2.57
N GLY A 8 -5.12 -16.49 2.09
CA GLY A 8 -5.42 -16.23 0.68
C GLY A 8 -4.86 -14.89 0.21
N GLN A 9 -5.07 -13.84 1.01
CA GLN A 9 -4.48 -12.52 0.74
C GLN A 9 -2.96 -12.56 0.70
N ALA A 10 -2.30 -13.15 1.71
CA ALA A 10 -0.84 -13.21 1.79
C ALA A 10 -0.23 -14.01 0.65
N PHE A 11 -0.85 -15.13 0.28
CA PHE A 11 -0.43 -15.96 -0.84
C PHE A 11 -0.47 -15.15 -2.15
N TRP A 12 -1.59 -14.48 -2.44
CA TRP A 12 -1.72 -13.68 -3.67
C TRP A 12 -0.86 -12.43 -3.68
N GLN A 13 -0.64 -11.82 -2.51
CA GLN A 13 0.32 -10.74 -2.37
C GLN A 13 1.74 -11.21 -2.71
N ALA A 14 2.17 -12.34 -2.18
CA ALA A 14 3.51 -12.89 -2.44
C ALA A 14 3.68 -13.31 -3.91
N SER A 15 2.67 -13.97 -4.49
CA SER A 15 2.71 -14.40 -5.90
C SER A 15 2.69 -13.23 -6.88
N ALA A 16 1.98 -12.14 -6.56
CA ALA A 16 1.90 -10.97 -7.43
C ALA A 16 3.11 -10.04 -7.31
N ALA A 17 3.89 -10.12 -6.22
CA ALA A 17 5.06 -9.28 -6.00
C ALA A 17 6.09 -9.28 -7.16
N PRO A 18 6.55 -10.42 -7.71
CA PRO A 18 7.49 -10.42 -8.83
C PRO A 18 6.90 -9.84 -10.11
N ILE A 19 5.61 -10.07 -10.36
CA ILE A 19 4.89 -9.53 -11.53
C ILE A 19 4.87 -8.01 -11.44
N TRP A 20 4.48 -7.47 -10.28
CA TRP A 20 4.46 -6.03 -10.08
C TRP A 20 5.84 -5.38 -10.07
N GLY A 21 6.88 -6.11 -9.62
CA GLY A 21 8.27 -5.67 -9.78
C GLY A 21 8.61 -5.42 -11.24
N ALA A 22 8.42 -6.43 -12.09
CA ALA A 22 8.68 -6.31 -13.54
C ALA A 22 7.82 -5.22 -14.22
N VAL A 23 6.55 -5.09 -13.81
CA VAL A 23 5.66 -4.04 -14.31
C VAL A 23 6.15 -2.66 -13.87
N SER A 24 6.63 -2.49 -12.64
CA SER A 24 7.15 -1.20 -12.15
C SER A 24 8.46 -0.77 -12.82
N ASP A 25 9.25 -1.74 -13.28
CA ASP A 25 10.49 -1.46 -14.01
C ASP A 25 10.20 -1.00 -15.45
N SER A 26 9.11 -1.48 -16.06
CA SER A 26 8.75 -1.17 -17.45
C SER A 26 7.76 -0.01 -17.60
N LEU A 27 6.85 0.20 -16.64
CA LEU A 27 5.85 1.27 -16.65
C LEU A 27 6.27 2.46 -15.76
N SER A 28 5.59 3.60 -15.95
CA SER A 28 5.68 4.76 -15.05
C SER A 28 5.33 4.35 -13.62
N ARG A 29 6.24 4.59 -12.68
CA ARG A 29 6.06 4.23 -11.26
C ARG A 29 4.86 4.95 -10.66
N ARG A 30 4.56 6.17 -11.11
CA ARG A 30 3.34 6.89 -10.72
C ARG A 30 2.09 6.08 -11.04
N LEU A 31 1.98 5.54 -12.26
CA LEU A 31 0.79 4.80 -12.70
C LEU A 31 0.63 3.51 -11.91
N VAL A 32 1.72 2.77 -11.69
CA VAL A 32 1.70 1.53 -10.91
C VAL A 32 1.32 1.81 -9.45
N LEU A 33 1.89 2.85 -8.84
CA LEU A 33 1.59 3.22 -7.45
C LEU A 33 0.13 3.66 -7.29
N THR A 34 -0.35 4.55 -8.16
CA THR A 34 -1.73 5.05 -8.13
C THR A 34 -2.75 3.93 -8.31
N THR A 35 -2.52 3.02 -9.26
CA THR A 35 -3.44 1.88 -9.49
C THR A 35 -3.43 0.90 -8.33
N GLY A 36 -2.26 0.65 -7.73
CA GLY A 36 -2.11 -0.16 -6.52
C GLY A 36 -2.86 0.41 -5.31
N VAL A 37 -2.61 1.67 -4.98
CA VAL A 37 -3.26 2.35 -3.85
C VAL A 37 -4.75 2.51 -4.08
N GLY A 38 -5.17 2.84 -5.31
CA GLY A 38 -6.58 2.93 -5.69
C GLY A 38 -7.29 1.57 -5.57
N GLY A 39 -6.69 0.50 -6.07
CA GLY A 39 -7.21 -0.86 -5.93
C GLY A 39 -7.32 -1.28 -4.45
N TRP A 40 -6.28 -1.00 -3.66
CA TRP A 40 -6.29 -1.26 -2.23
C TRP A 40 -7.43 -0.51 -1.52
N ALA A 41 -7.65 0.77 -1.83
CA ALA A 41 -8.74 1.56 -1.27
C ALA A 41 -10.12 0.97 -1.60
N VAL A 42 -10.36 0.64 -2.88
CA VAL A 42 -11.62 0.06 -3.36
C VAL A 42 -11.91 -1.27 -2.67
N PHE A 43 -10.98 -2.22 -2.68
CA PHE A 43 -11.21 -3.54 -2.08
C PHE A 43 -11.36 -3.49 -0.56
N THR A 44 -10.66 -2.56 0.10
CA THR A 44 -10.80 -2.32 1.55
C THR A 44 -12.20 -1.77 1.86
N ALA A 45 -12.67 -0.78 1.10
CA ALA A 45 -14.03 -0.25 1.23
C ALA A 45 -15.10 -1.31 0.94
N LEU A 46 -14.94 -2.13 -0.11
CA LEU A 46 -15.85 -3.24 -0.41
C LEU A 46 -15.95 -4.25 0.74
N THR A 47 -14.86 -4.47 1.46
CA THR A 47 -14.91 -5.38 2.62
C THR A 47 -15.83 -4.86 3.73
N SER A 48 -16.00 -3.55 3.86
CA SER A 48 -16.89 -2.98 4.89
C SER A 48 -18.37 -3.33 4.67
N VAL A 49 -18.78 -3.58 3.42
CA VAL A 49 -20.19 -3.79 3.06
C VAL A 49 -20.54 -5.26 2.81
N VAL A 50 -19.58 -6.07 2.37
CA VAL A 50 -19.84 -7.48 2.02
C VAL A 50 -19.93 -8.37 3.26
N SER A 51 -20.91 -9.27 3.26
CA SER A 51 -21.12 -10.25 4.35
C SER A 51 -20.91 -11.71 3.92
N ALA A 52 -20.95 -11.99 2.61
CA ALA A 52 -20.77 -13.35 2.10
C ALA A 52 -19.29 -13.77 2.14
N PHE A 53 -19.00 -14.88 2.82
CA PHE A 53 -17.64 -15.36 3.06
C PHE A 53 -16.83 -15.55 1.77
N TRP A 54 -17.41 -16.19 0.75
CA TRP A 54 -16.75 -16.42 -0.53
C TRP A 54 -16.41 -15.13 -1.28
N VAL A 55 -17.31 -14.14 -1.21
CA VAL A 55 -17.08 -12.83 -1.83
C VAL A 55 -15.97 -12.08 -1.08
N LEU A 56 -15.95 -12.15 0.26
CA LEU A 56 -14.86 -11.60 1.07
C LEU A 56 -13.52 -12.25 0.75
N PHE A 57 -13.48 -13.57 0.54
CA PHE A 57 -12.26 -14.28 0.15
C PHE A 57 -11.70 -13.75 -1.16
N VAL A 58 -12.54 -13.63 -2.20
CA VAL A 58 -12.13 -13.08 -3.50
C VAL A 58 -11.65 -11.64 -3.37
N ILE A 59 -12.38 -10.78 -2.65
CA ILE A 59 -11.98 -9.39 -2.41
C ILE A 59 -10.62 -9.32 -1.73
N ARG A 60 -10.33 -10.22 -0.78
CA ARG A 60 -9.05 -10.26 -0.07
C ARG A 60 -7.89 -10.73 -0.93
N CYS A 61 -8.12 -11.70 -1.81
CA CYS A 61 -7.13 -12.10 -2.80
C CYS A 61 -6.80 -10.94 -3.76
N LEU A 62 -7.83 -10.23 -4.26
CA LEU A 62 -7.66 -9.05 -5.11
C LEU A 62 -6.94 -7.90 -4.38
N ASN A 63 -7.28 -7.69 -3.11
CA ASN A 63 -6.60 -6.72 -2.25
C ASN A 63 -5.11 -7.07 -2.09
N GLY A 64 -4.78 -8.35 -1.91
CA GLY A 64 -3.39 -8.84 -1.86
C GLY A 64 -2.61 -8.53 -3.15
N ILE A 65 -3.21 -8.76 -4.32
CA ILE A 65 -2.61 -8.40 -5.62
C ILE A 65 -2.34 -6.90 -5.69
N ALA A 66 -3.30 -6.06 -5.31
CA ALA A 66 -3.13 -4.60 -5.35
C ALA A 66 -1.99 -4.15 -4.40
N LEU A 67 -1.97 -4.68 -3.18
CA LEU A 67 -0.98 -4.33 -2.15
C LEU A 67 0.45 -4.73 -2.55
N ALA A 68 0.61 -5.80 -3.35
CA ALA A 68 1.91 -6.26 -3.82
C ALA A 68 2.65 -5.24 -4.71
N SER A 69 1.93 -4.31 -5.34
CA SER A 69 2.52 -3.25 -6.17
C SER A 69 3.11 -2.09 -5.36
N ILE A 70 2.54 -1.81 -4.18
CA ILE A 70 2.78 -0.56 -3.46
C ILE A 70 4.18 -0.52 -2.86
N ILE A 71 4.58 -1.61 -2.19
CA ILE A 71 5.87 -1.69 -1.49
C ILE A 71 7.07 -1.54 -2.45
N PRO A 72 7.25 -2.37 -3.50
CA PRO A 72 8.44 -2.28 -4.35
C PRO A 72 8.55 -0.92 -5.05
N VAL A 73 7.44 -0.38 -5.55
CA VAL A 73 7.41 0.93 -6.20
C VAL A 73 7.81 2.04 -5.23
N SER A 74 7.27 2.02 -4.01
CA SER A 74 7.60 3.01 -2.97
C SER A 74 9.09 2.95 -2.60
N GLN A 75 9.64 1.75 -2.42
CA GLN A 75 11.08 1.58 -2.11
C GLN A 75 11.97 2.07 -3.27
N SER A 76 11.54 1.86 -4.51
CA SER A 76 12.24 2.31 -5.72
C SER A 76 12.23 3.85 -5.85
N ILE A 77 11.09 4.50 -5.62
CA ILE A 77 10.99 5.97 -5.59
C ILE A 77 11.89 6.55 -4.51
N VAL A 78 11.87 5.98 -3.30
CA VAL A 78 12.72 6.41 -2.19
C VAL A 78 14.21 6.26 -2.53
N ALA A 79 14.59 5.15 -3.18
CA ALA A 79 15.95 4.95 -3.64
C ALA A 79 16.39 6.03 -4.63
N ASP A 80 15.54 6.39 -5.59
CA ASP A 80 15.86 7.39 -6.61
C ASP A 80 16.04 8.81 -6.07
N VAL A 81 15.41 9.15 -4.95
CA VAL A 81 15.55 10.46 -4.28
C VAL A 81 16.62 10.46 -3.17
N SER A 82 17.10 9.29 -2.77
CA SER A 82 18.07 9.14 -1.67
C SER A 82 19.51 9.06 -2.18
N ILE A 83 20.29 10.12 -1.94
CA ILE A 83 21.74 10.17 -2.20
C ILE A 83 22.46 9.05 -1.42
N SER A 84 23.47 8.40 -2.02
CA SER A 84 24.12 7.20 -1.44
C SER A 84 24.62 7.42 -0.01
N LYS A 85 25.19 8.61 0.25
CA LYS A 85 25.74 9.01 1.55
C LYS A 85 24.71 8.99 2.69
N ASN A 86 23.45 9.30 2.40
CA ASN A 86 22.38 9.41 3.41
C ASN A 86 21.30 8.34 3.27
N ARG A 87 21.43 7.43 2.30
CA ARG A 87 20.41 6.42 1.98
C ARG A 87 19.99 5.61 3.21
N GLY A 88 20.94 5.11 4.00
CA GLY A 88 20.63 4.37 5.23
C GLY A 88 19.78 5.17 6.24
N SER A 89 20.07 6.47 6.39
CA SER A 89 19.31 7.37 7.27
C SER A 89 17.89 7.61 6.74
N THR A 90 17.75 7.87 5.44
CA THR A 90 16.44 8.08 4.80
C THR A 90 15.53 6.85 4.96
N PHE A 91 16.04 5.65 4.69
CA PHE A 91 15.29 4.41 4.89
C PHE A 91 14.97 4.18 6.39
N GLY A 92 15.88 4.54 7.30
CA GLY A 92 15.65 4.50 8.74
C GLY A 92 14.50 5.41 9.22
N PHE A 93 14.44 6.64 8.70
CA PHE A 93 13.34 7.57 8.97
C PHE A 93 12.00 7.04 8.42
N ILE A 94 11.99 6.57 7.17
CA ILE A 94 10.78 6.01 6.54
C ILE A 94 10.27 4.80 7.32
N GLN A 95 11.17 3.92 7.76
CA GLN A 95 10.76 2.77 8.54
C GLN A 95 10.23 3.17 9.93
N SER A 96 10.78 4.22 10.53
CA SER A 96 10.29 4.77 11.79
C SER A 96 8.86 5.30 11.65
N PHE A 97 8.56 6.08 10.60
CA PHE A 97 7.20 6.54 10.29
C PHE A 97 6.25 5.39 9.97
N THR A 98 6.72 4.39 9.23
CA THR A 98 5.94 3.18 8.91
C THR A 98 5.55 2.42 10.18
N SER A 99 6.51 2.20 11.08
CA SER A 99 6.27 1.53 12.36
C SER A 99 5.30 2.31 13.24
N LEU A 100 5.46 3.64 13.33
CA LEU A 100 4.52 4.50 14.04
C LEU A 100 3.10 4.40 13.46
N GLY A 101 2.97 4.47 12.12
CA GLY A 101 1.70 4.31 11.43
C GLY A 101 1.03 2.97 11.72
N GLN A 102 1.79 1.88 11.74
CA GLN A 102 1.28 0.54 12.07
C GLN A 102 0.80 0.44 13.53
N ILE A 103 1.49 1.07 14.47
CA ILE A 103 1.08 1.14 15.88
C ILE A 103 -0.25 1.89 15.98
N PHE A 104 -0.35 3.10 15.40
CA PHE A 104 -1.58 3.88 15.40
C PHE A 104 -2.74 3.13 14.73
N ALA A 105 -2.50 2.52 13.57
CA ALA A 105 -3.51 1.73 12.86
C ALA A 105 -4.00 0.54 13.70
N SER A 106 -3.09 -0.15 14.39
CA SER A 106 -3.44 -1.30 15.24
C SER A 106 -4.24 -0.88 16.47
N LEU A 107 -3.83 0.20 17.14
CA LEU A 107 -4.53 0.75 18.29
C LEU A 107 -5.94 1.23 17.91
N PHE A 108 -6.03 2.04 16.86
CA PHE A 108 -7.30 2.60 16.40
C PHE A 108 -8.23 1.52 15.84
N GLY A 109 -7.68 0.58 15.06
CA GLY A 109 -8.42 -0.56 14.52
C GLY A 109 -8.95 -1.49 15.61
N THR A 110 -8.15 -1.78 16.64
CA THR A 110 -8.58 -2.60 17.78
C THR A 110 -9.64 -1.89 18.61
N TRP A 111 -9.43 -0.61 18.92
CA TRP A 111 -10.39 0.20 19.67
C TRP A 111 -11.74 0.26 18.94
N LEU A 112 -11.73 0.55 17.64
CA LEU A 112 -12.93 0.65 16.83
C LEU A 112 -13.63 -0.70 16.62
N SER A 113 -12.86 -1.78 16.47
CA SER A 113 -13.41 -3.15 16.37
C SER A 113 -13.99 -3.64 17.71
N GLY A 114 -13.52 -3.12 18.84
CA GLY A 114 -14.05 -3.43 20.17
C GLY A 114 -15.42 -2.80 20.45
N ILE A 115 -15.81 -1.78 19.68
CA ILE A 115 -17.14 -1.18 19.76
C ILE A 115 -18.12 -2.07 18.99
N THR A 116 -18.98 -2.78 19.72
CA THR A 116 -19.90 -3.79 19.16
C THR A 116 -20.91 -3.21 18.18
N VAL A 117 -21.48 -2.04 18.47
CA VAL A 117 -22.41 -1.33 17.58
C VAL A 117 -22.21 0.18 17.67
N VAL A 118 -21.95 0.81 16.52
CA VAL A 118 -22.10 2.27 16.34
C VAL A 118 -23.25 2.46 15.36
N GLN A 119 -24.37 3.02 15.82
CA GLN A 119 -25.54 3.34 14.99
C GLN A 119 -26.04 2.18 14.08
N GLY A 120 -26.03 0.93 14.59
CA GLY A 120 -26.50 -0.26 13.85
C GLY A 120 -25.46 -0.96 12.98
N PHE A 121 -24.24 -0.43 12.85
CA PHE A 121 -23.13 -1.06 12.15
C PHE A 121 -22.14 -1.72 13.12
N MET A 122 -21.61 -2.88 12.73
CA MET A 122 -20.53 -3.56 13.49
C MET A 122 -19.24 -2.73 13.39
N GLY A 123 -18.56 -2.48 14.51
CA GLY A 123 -17.38 -1.60 14.56
C GLY A 123 -16.25 -1.99 13.60
N TRP A 124 -16.07 -3.28 13.32
CA TRP A 124 -15.09 -3.75 12.33
C TRP A 124 -15.38 -3.27 10.90
N ARG A 125 -16.67 -3.13 10.52
CA ARG A 125 -17.04 -2.60 9.20
C ARG A 125 -16.68 -1.13 9.10
N LEU A 126 -16.92 -0.36 10.16
CA LEU A 126 -16.54 1.04 10.23
C LEU A 126 -15.02 1.21 10.15
N ALA A 127 -14.25 0.33 10.79
CA ALA A 127 -12.79 0.33 10.66
C ALA A 127 -12.34 0.15 9.21
N PHE A 128 -12.87 -0.85 8.48
CA PHE A 128 -12.53 -1.03 7.07
C PHE A 128 -13.00 0.12 6.18
N LEU A 129 -14.16 0.71 6.48
CA LEU A 129 -14.66 1.86 5.73
C LEU A 129 -13.74 3.07 5.90
N LEU A 130 -13.36 3.39 7.14
CA LEU A 130 -12.44 4.51 7.43
C LEU A 130 -11.06 4.27 6.79
N THR A 131 -10.52 3.05 6.89
CA THR A 131 -9.27 2.72 6.19
C THR A 131 -9.41 2.88 4.68
N GLY A 132 -10.52 2.40 4.09
CA GLY A 132 -10.80 2.55 2.67
C GLY A 132 -10.88 4.02 2.23
N ILE A 133 -11.54 4.87 3.03
CA ILE A 133 -11.63 6.32 2.76
C ILE A 133 -10.26 6.98 2.85
N THR A 134 -9.48 6.72 3.91
CA THR A 134 -8.14 7.28 4.05
C THR A 134 -7.23 6.86 2.91
N SER A 135 -7.28 5.59 2.49
CA SER A 135 -6.54 5.11 1.33
C SER A 135 -7.02 5.74 0.02
N ALA A 136 -8.32 6.01 -0.13
CA ALA A 136 -8.85 6.69 -1.31
C ALA A 136 -8.38 8.15 -1.37
N VAL A 137 -8.38 8.87 -0.25
CA VAL A 137 -7.83 10.22 -0.15
C VAL A 137 -6.34 10.20 -0.53
N LEU A 138 -5.57 9.25 -0.01
CA LEU A 138 -4.16 9.10 -0.38
C LEU A 138 -4.00 8.82 -1.89
N ALA A 139 -4.83 7.95 -2.47
CA ALA A 139 -4.80 7.70 -3.92
C ALA A 139 -5.04 8.98 -4.73
N VAL A 140 -6.00 9.81 -4.32
CA VAL A 140 -6.30 11.10 -4.97
C VAL A 140 -5.14 12.07 -4.82
N VAL A 141 -4.55 12.18 -3.62
CA VAL A 141 -3.37 13.03 -3.40
C VAL A 141 -2.21 12.58 -4.29
N LEU A 142 -1.96 11.28 -4.41
CA LEU A 142 -0.94 10.76 -5.33
C LEU A 142 -1.27 11.07 -6.80
N ILE A 143 -2.54 11.05 -7.19
CA ILE A 143 -2.93 11.43 -8.55
C ILE A 143 -2.65 12.90 -8.82
N VAL A 144 -2.92 13.79 -7.85
CA VAL A 144 -2.84 15.23 -8.05
C VAL A 144 -1.42 15.78 -7.86
N GLU A 145 -0.72 15.35 -6.81
CA GLU A 145 0.53 15.97 -6.36
C GLU A 145 1.78 15.16 -6.69
N PHE A 146 1.67 13.85 -6.92
CA PHE A 146 2.86 13.02 -7.12
C PHE A 146 3.46 13.25 -8.50
N GLU A 147 4.64 13.88 -8.52
CA GLU A 147 5.49 13.96 -9.69
C GLU A 147 6.57 12.87 -9.62
N GLU A 148 6.68 12.06 -10.67
CA GLU A 148 7.61 10.94 -10.69
C GLU A 148 9.04 11.47 -10.81
N PRO A 149 9.94 11.21 -9.83
CA PRO A 149 11.32 11.62 -9.95
C PRO A 149 11.97 10.88 -11.13
N PRO A 150 12.88 11.53 -11.88
CA PRO A 150 13.60 10.88 -12.96
C PRO A 150 14.33 9.64 -12.45
N ARG A 151 14.19 8.51 -13.15
CA ARG A 151 14.83 7.25 -12.76
C ARG A 151 16.34 7.45 -12.57
N GLY A 152 16.88 7.00 -11.43
CA GLY A 152 18.30 7.17 -11.09
C GLY A 152 18.74 8.62 -10.85
N ALA A 153 17.82 9.51 -10.43
CA ALA A 153 18.18 10.91 -10.12
C ALA A 153 19.29 11.03 -9.07
N ALA A 154 19.29 10.17 -8.04
CA ALA A 154 20.35 10.11 -7.04
C ALA A 154 21.72 9.76 -7.64
N ASP A 155 21.79 8.80 -8.58
CA ASP A 155 23.06 8.35 -9.18
C ASP A 155 23.67 9.42 -10.10
N ARG A 156 22.83 10.19 -10.81
CA ARG A 156 23.27 11.34 -11.63
C ARG A 156 23.90 12.45 -10.81
N HIS A 157 23.42 12.70 -9.58
CA HIS A 157 23.98 13.72 -8.70
C HIS A 157 25.37 13.36 -8.14
N GLU A 158 25.74 12.07 -8.18
CA GLU A 158 27.04 11.59 -7.73
C GLU A 158 28.10 11.57 -8.86
N GLY A 159 27.75 12.05 -10.06
CA GLY A 159 28.68 12.07 -11.20
C GLY A 159 29.01 10.68 -11.75
N ILE A 160 28.19 9.68 -11.41
CA ILE A 160 28.29 8.34 -11.99
C ILE A 160 27.58 8.41 -13.35
N GLU A 161 28.32 8.82 -14.37
CA GLU A 161 27.88 8.77 -15.76
C GLU A 161 27.64 7.30 -16.13
N VAL A 162 26.36 6.93 -16.22
CA VAL A 162 25.96 5.63 -16.78
C VAL A 162 26.07 5.76 -18.29
N ASP A 163 27.22 5.34 -18.83
CA ASP A 163 27.47 5.22 -20.27
C ASP A 163 26.39 4.29 -20.89
N PRO A 164 25.86 4.60 -22.10
CA PRO A 164 24.59 4.09 -22.62
C PRO A 164 24.59 2.62 -23.03
#